data_AF-A0A7D5UZE1-F1
#
_entry.id   AF-A0A7D5UZE1-F1
#
_cell.length_a   1.000
_cell.length_b   1.000
_cell.length_c   1.000
_cell.angle_alpha   90.00
_cell.angle_beta   90.00
_cell.angle_gamma   90.00
#
_symmetry.space_group_name_H-M   'P 1'
#
loop_
_entity.id
_entity.type
_entity.pdbx_description
1 polymer ?
#
loop_
_entity_poly.entity_id
_entity_poly.type
_entity_poly.pdbx_seq_one_letter_code
_entity_poly.pdbx_strand_id
1 'polypeptide(L)'
;MGPLPIFKRRFCGPSIVIVAAFLFLLSIATLLSRPAYLEHLPDVLPALEEQLPSFGDRNKFGSQTNKSGKKGYVSPKNKAWKFNPVRDANSYSLDSEQCNMAFPGLFAEIERGVDAQKARGNITPKQLNISERGRGALRGMIVDQQLYILQETILENEYDTSRAVAVLHAIHRAMVTSPEPLPNIEFAFTVADVVPDPEENNYPIWGLTRKAEDEEIWLMGDFGYWSWPLDLVGSYDEVRRKMAEAEVKFEQKTKKAVWRGAVATNGHREELIKVTKDKEWADVRAIVWAGISDLVSEDQAKALSMSEHCKYQFVIHTEGHSYSGRGKYLQNCNSVVIMHKRMWIEPHHALLVADGPKQNFVEVAEDFSDLEAKVTELLAHPERAKRIAQNGADIFRDRYLTPASQVCYWRELLRGWASVSFEPQLWNVDKDGARTTMRGVPFETFVLQSIMVQPAPAKCKWLGRFLGQC
;
A
#
# COMPACT_ATOMS: atom_id res chain seq x y z
N MET A 1 -67.12 -17.59 -37.32
CA MET A 1 -68.29 -17.46 -36.43
C MET A 1 -67.86 -16.75 -35.16
N GLY A 2 -68.58 -15.69 -34.77
CA GLY A 2 -68.70 -15.21 -33.37
C GLY A 2 -67.60 -14.29 -32.80
N PRO A 3 -67.90 -13.02 -32.42
CA PRO A 3 -66.93 -12.05 -31.89
C PRO A 3 -67.18 -11.56 -30.43
N LEU A 4 -66.23 -10.72 -29.94
CA LEU A 4 -66.27 -9.67 -28.87
C LEU A 4 -66.06 -10.05 -27.38
N PRO A 5 -65.68 -9.12 -26.45
CA PRO A 5 -65.32 -7.67 -26.56
C PRO A 5 -63.98 -7.24 -25.86
N ILE A 6 -63.23 -6.26 -26.39
CA ILE A 6 -63.14 -4.83 -25.99
C ILE A 6 -63.13 -4.54 -24.48
N PHE A 7 -61.97 -4.07 -23.96
CA PHE A 7 -61.91 -3.07 -22.88
C PHE A 7 -61.04 -1.88 -23.35
N LYS A 8 -61.68 -0.72 -23.48
CA LYS A 8 -61.03 0.58 -23.66
C LYS A 8 -60.56 1.10 -22.29
N ARG A 9 -59.33 1.62 -22.21
CA ARG A 9 -59.02 2.79 -21.37
C ARG A 9 -58.12 3.76 -22.13
N ARG A 10 -58.70 4.92 -22.43
CA ARG A 10 -58.01 6.17 -22.80
C ARG A 10 -57.19 6.66 -21.60
N PHE A 11 -55.99 7.16 -21.84
CA PHE A 11 -55.39 8.20 -21.00
C PHE A 11 -54.86 9.32 -21.91
N CYS A 12 -55.41 10.52 -21.73
CA CYS A 12 -54.96 11.78 -22.31
C CYS A 12 -54.03 12.49 -21.30
N GLY A 13 -52.79 12.84 -21.72
CA GLY A 13 -51.86 13.88 -21.21
C GLY A 13 -51.60 14.07 -19.69
N PRO A 14 -50.67 14.95 -19.25
CA PRO A 14 -49.45 15.48 -19.86
C PRO A 14 -48.27 15.37 -18.86
N SER A 15 -47.47 14.28 -18.88
CA SER A 15 -46.42 14.09 -17.84
C SER A 15 -44.97 14.12 -18.34
N ILE A 16 -44.74 14.24 -19.66
CA ILE A 16 -43.38 14.13 -20.21
C ILE A 16 -42.65 15.49 -20.23
N VAL A 17 -43.38 16.61 -20.36
CA VAL A 17 -42.77 17.95 -20.43
C VAL A 17 -42.32 18.46 -19.04
N ILE A 18 -43.03 18.09 -17.98
CA ILE A 18 -42.71 18.53 -16.61
C ILE A 18 -41.47 17.81 -16.07
N VAL A 19 -41.29 16.53 -16.39
CA VAL A 19 -40.12 15.75 -15.96
C VAL A 19 -38.84 16.22 -16.68
N ALA A 20 -38.93 16.59 -17.95
CA ALA A 20 -37.80 17.15 -18.69
C ALA A 20 -37.36 18.53 -18.18
N ALA A 21 -38.31 19.40 -17.79
CA ALA A 21 -38.00 20.72 -17.23
C ALA A 21 -37.33 20.62 -15.84
N PHE A 22 -37.74 19.66 -15.01
CA PHE A 22 -37.13 19.44 -13.69
C PHE A 22 -35.68 18.92 -13.78
N LEU A 23 -35.39 18.04 -14.75
CA LEU A 23 -34.03 17.54 -14.96
C LEU A 23 -33.09 18.60 -15.54
N PHE A 24 -33.61 19.54 -16.33
CA PHE A 24 -32.83 20.65 -16.88
C PHE A 24 -32.54 21.77 -15.85
N LEU A 25 -33.45 21.98 -14.88
CA LEU A 25 -33.21 22.92 -13.78
C LEU A 25 -32.21 22.36 -12.74
N LEU A 26 -32.24 21.04 -12.49
CA LEU A 26 -31.26 20.40 -11.60
C LEU A 26 -29.83 20.44 -12.15
N SER A 27 -29.65 20.33 -13.47
CA SER A 27 -28.32 20.42 -14.10
C SER A 27 -27.76 21.84 -14.13
N ILE A 28 -28.61 22.86 -14.17
CA ILE A 28 -28.19 24.27 -14.05
C ILE A 28 -27.83 24.60 -12.59
N ALA A 29 -28.55 24.04 -11.60
CA ALA A 29 -28.24 24.24 -10.18
C ALA A 29 -26.89 23.61 -9.76
N THR A 30 -26.51 22.48 -10.36
CA THR A 30 -25.20 21.85 -10.13
C THR A 30 -24.05 22.53 -10.88
N LEU A 31 -24.32 23.23 -11.99
CA LEU A 31 -23.31 24.05 -12.67
C LEU A 31 -23.04 25.41 -11.99
N LEU A 32 -24.00 25.95 -11.23
CA LEU A 32 -23.89 27.26 -10.58
C LEU A 32 -23.45 27.22 -9.10
N SER A 33 -23.34 26.04 -8.50
CA SER A 33 -22.84 25.86 -7.13
C SER A 33 -21.39 25.34 -7.14
N ARG A 34 -20.47 26.16 -7.64
CA ARG A 34 -19.05 25.97 -7.32
C ARG A 34 -18.86 26.29 -5.84
N PRO A 35 -18.40 25.34 -5.01
CA PRO A 35 -18.13 25.67 -3.62
C PRO A 35 -16.92 26.61 -3.55
N ALA A 36 -17.08 27.71 -2.82
CA ALA A 36 -16.11 28.82 -2.70
C ALA A 36 -14.72 28.40 -2.14
N TYR A 37 -14.51 27.14 -1.75
CA TYR A 37 -13.19 26.65 -1.36
C TYR A 37 -12.24 26.41 -2.54
N LEU A 38 -12.74 26.38 -3.79
CA LEU A 38 -11.93 26.17 -4.99
C LEU A 38 -11.24 27.44 -5.52
N GLU A 39 -11.64 28.64 -5.06
CA GLU A 39 -11.08 29.91 -5.53
C GLU A 39 -9.77 30.32 -4.84
N HIS A 40 -9.35 29.62 -3.78
CA HIS A 40 -8.12 29.93 -3.03
C HIS A 40 -7.00 28.88 -3.15
N LEU A 41 -7.17 27.87 -4.02
CA LEU A 41 -6.16 26.85 -4.28
C LEU A 41 -5.05 27.20 -5.31
N PRO A 42 -5.25 28.08 -6.31
CA PRO A 42 -4.19 28.29 -7.31
C PRO A 42 -2.98 29.09 -6.79
N ASP A 43 -3.13 29.84 -5.70
CA ASP A 43 -2.05 30.71 -5.18
C ASP A 43 -1.15 30.05 -4.12
N VAL A 44 -1.48 28.83 -3.67
CA VAL A 44 -0.69 28.09 -2.66
C VAL A 44 0.29 27.09 -3.30
N LEU A 45 0.01 26.63 -4.52
CA LEU A 45 0.80 25.58 -5.19
C LEU A 45 2.13 26.04 -5.82
N PRO A 46 2.30 27.25 -6.37
CA PRO A 46 3.59 27.67 -6.95
C PRO A 46 4.70 27.80 -5.90
N ALA A 47 4.35 28.09 -4.65
CA ALA A 47 5.30 28.32 -3.56
C ALA A 47 5.97 27.03 -3.04
N LEU A 48 5.35 25.85 -3.25
CA LEU A 48 5.88 24.58 -2.75
C LEU A 48 7.05 24.03 -3.60
N GLU A 49 7.12 24.41 -4.88
CA GLU A 49 8.06 23.85 -5.84
C GLU A 49 9.46 24.53 -5.77
N GLU A 50 9.51 25.80 -5.35
CA GLU A 50 10.77 26.54 -5.13
C GLU A 50 11.37 26.34 -3.72
N GLN A 51 10.64 25.71 -2.80
CA GLN A 51 11.06 25.55 -1.39
C GLN A 51 11.44 24.10 -1.02
N LEU A 52 11.78 23.27 -2.01
CA LEU A 52 12.40 21.97 -1.78
C LEU A 52 13.95 22.07 -1.79
N PRO A 53 14.66 22.31 -0.66
CA PRO A 53 16.11 22.12 -0.64
C PRO A 53 16.48 20.64 -0.81
N SER A 54 17.58 20.41 -1.54
CA SER A 54 18.25 19.12 -1.64
C SER A 54 18.56 18.57 -0.25
N PHE A 55 18.06 17.37 0.05
CA PHE A 55 18.35 16.71 1.32
C PHE A 55 19.84 16.41 1.48
N GLY A 56 20.26 16.34 2.75
CA GLY A 56 21.63 16.36 3.25
C GLY A 56 22.62 15.44 2.54
N ASP A 57 23.87 15.92 2.49
CA ASP A 57 25.01 15.31 1.82
C ASP A 57 24.68 14.63 0.48
N ARG A 58 24.62 15.46 -0.57
CA ARG A 58 24.80 15.06 -1.98
C ARG A 58 26.04 14.16 -2.22
N ASN A 59 26.92 14.02 -1.24
CA ASN A 59 28.10 13.17 -1.29
C ASN A 59 27.88 11.72 -0.83
N LYS A 60 26.70 11.32 -0.29
CA LYS A 60 26.50 9.94 0.19
C LYS A 60 25.30 9.17 -0.37
N PHE A 61 24.28 9.81 -0.92
CA PHE A 61 23.24 9.12 -1.66
C PHE A 61 23.09 9.77 -3.01
N GLY A 62 23.45 9.00 -4.05
CA GLY A 62 23.59 9.47 -5.41
C GLY A 62 22.35 10.23 -5.86
N SER A 63 22.49 11.54 -5.98
CA SER A 63 21.96 12.22 -7.15
C SER A 63 22.24 11.30 -8.35
N GLN A 64 21.27 11.10 -9.23
CA GLN A 64 21.56 10.72 -10.60
C GLN A 64 22.42 11.81 -11.27
N THR A 65 23.66 11.94 -10.84
CA THR A 65 24.75 12.25 -11.74
C THR A 65 24.95 10.95 -12.50
N ASN A 66 24.35 10.89 -13.70
CA ASN A 66 25.11 10.33 -14.80
C ASN A 66 26.55 10.82 -14.63
N LYS A 67 27.54 9.92 -14.67
CA LYS A 67 28.99 10.22 -14.60
C LYS A 67 29.48 11.19 -15.72
N SER A 68 28.59 12.00 -16.30
CA SER A 68 28.80 12.92 -17.39
C SER A 68 28.16 14.31 -17.20
N GLY A 69 27.62 14.68 -16.04
CA GLY A 69 27.14 16.06 -15.79
C GLY A 69 26.04 16.57 -16.75
N LYS A 70 25.33 15.67 -17.43
CA LYS A 70 24.22 16.04 -18.35
C LYS A 70 22.92 16.11 -17.56
N LYS A 71 22.24 17.27 -17.59
CA LYS A 71 20.83 17.38 -17.18
C LYS A 71 20.06 16.26 -17.91
N GLY A 72 19.31 15.45 -17.17
CA GLY A 72 18.49 14.38 -17.74
C GLY A 72 17.61 14.94 -18.86
N TYR A 73 17.60 14.28 -20.02
CA TYR A 73 16.75 14.67 -21.12
C TYR A 73 15.29 14.45 -20.71
N VAL A 74 14.51 15.53 -20.64
CA VAL A 74 13.07 15.45 -20.40
C VAL A 74 12.34 15.42 -21.75
N SER A 75 11.48 14.42 -21.97
CA SER A 75 10.77 14.28 -23.24
C SER A 75 9.86 15.48 -23.50
N PRO A 76 9.70 15.93 -24.76
CA PRO A 76 8.88 17.10 -25.08
C PRO A 76 7.45 17.03 -24.53
N LYS A 77 6.86 15.83 -24.48
CA LYS A 77 5.51 15.59 -23.93
C LYS A 77 5.42 15.86 -22.42
N ASN A 78 6.50 15.68 -21.68
CA ASN A 78 6.51 15.78 -20.21
C ASN A 78 7.14 17.08 -19.69
N LYS A 79 7.72 17.93 -20.55
CA LYS A 79 8.36 19.20 -20.14
C LYS A 79 7.48 20.13 -19.31
N ALA A 80 6.18 20.19 -19.60
CA ALA A 80 5.22 21.02 -18.88
C ALA A 80 4.38 20.24 -17.85
N TRP A 81 4.62 18.94 -17.73
CA TRP A 81 3.84 18.08 -16.85
C TRP A 81 4.32 18.23 -15.40
N LYS A 82 3.36 18.35 -14.49
CA LYS A 82 3.58 18.34 -13.05
C LYS A 82 2.52 17.47 -12.41
N PHE A 83 2.92 16.71 -11.40
CA PHE A 83 2.00 15.87 -10.65
C PHE A 83 0.94 16.74 -9.97
N ASN A 84 -0.32 16.46 -10.25
CA ASN A 84 -1.47 17.09 -9.63
C ASN A 84 -2.25 16.00 -8.88
N PRO A 85 -2.33 16.04 -7.54
CA PRO A 85 -3.01 15.00 -6.75
C PRO A 85 -4.46 14.73 -7.19
N VAL A 86 -5.21 15.76 -7.60
CA VAL A 86 -6.61 15.61 -8.02
C VAL A 86 -6.72 14.86 -9.35
N ARG A 87 -5.82 15.16 -10.29
CA ARG A 87 -5.81 14.54 -11.62
C ARG A 87 -5.13 13.17 -11.65
N ASP A 88 -4.00 13.05 -10.95
CA ASP A 88 -3.02 12.00 -11.19
C ASP A 88 -2.96 10.95 -10.09
N ALA A 89 -3.40 11.21 -8.85
CA ALA A 89 -3.25 10.27 -7.74
C ALA A 89 -3.83 8.88 -8.03
N ASN A 90 -4.95 8.82 -8.76
CA ASN A 90 -5.61 7.57 -9.10
C ASN A 90 -5.30 7.10 -10.54
N SER A 91 -4.33 7.71 -11.21
CA SER A 91 -3.92 7.34 -12.57
C SER A 91 -2.95 6.17 -12.54
N TYR A 92 -3.35 5.06 -13.17
CA TYR A 92 -2.47 3.90 -13.31
C TYR A 92 -1.53 3.99 -14.52
N SER A 93 -1.66 5.00 -15.39
CA SER A 93 -1.00 5.05 -16.70
C SER A 93 0.16 6.03 -16.80
N LEU A 94 0.71 6.49 -15.67
CA LEU A 94 1.92 7.33 -15.67
C LEU A 94 3.09 6.56 -16.30
N ASP A 95 3.81 7.22 -17.21
CA ASP A 95 5.03 6.68 -17.81
C ASP A 95 6.23 6.79 -16.86
N SER A 96 7.35 6.15 -17.21
CA SER A 96 8.56 6.12 -16.36
C SER A 96 9.06 7.51 -16.00
N GLU A 97 9.00 8.46 -16.93
CA GLU A 97 9.46 9.82 -16.70
C GLU A 97 8.53 10.57 -15.74
N GLN A 98 7.22 10.44 -15.94
CA GLN A 98 6.21 10.96 -15.03
C GLN A 98 6.32 10.35 -13.63
N CYS A 99 6.54 9.04 -13.52
CA CYS A 99 6.79 8.36 -12.24
C CYS A 99 8.01 8.96 -11.51
N ASN A 100 9.13 9.14 -12.20
CA ASN A 100 10.35 9.73 -11.63
C ASN A 100 10.17 11.21 -11.23
N MET A 101 9.44 11.99 -12.02
CA MET A 101 9.10 13.37 -11.69
C MET A 101 8.12 13.46 -10.50
N ALA A 102 7.15 12.55 -10.45
CA ALA A 102 6.11 12.53 -9.44
C ALA A 102 6.61 12.04 -8.09
N PHE A 103 7.52 11.06 -8.04
CA PHE A 103 7.85 10.37 -6.80
C PHE A 103 9.35 10.35 -6.48
N PRO A 104 10.02 11.52 -6.41
CA PRO A 104 11.44 11.56 -6.06
C PRO A 104 11.70 10.95 -4.67
N GLY A 105 12.68 10.06 -4.58
CA GLY A 105 13.06 9.38 -3.34
C GLY A 105 12.24 8.13 -3.02
N LEU A 106 11.12 7.88 -3.70
CA LEU A 106 10.30 6.67 -3.50
C LEU A 106 11.06 5.39 -3.87
N PHE A 107 11.96 5.47 -4.85
CA PHE A 107 12.67 4.30 -5.38
C PHE A 107 14.02 4.03 -4.70
N ALA A 108 14.37 4.76 -3.63
CA ALA A 108 15.67 4.66 -2.96
C ALA A 108 15.99 3.23 -2.48
N GLU A 109 15.01 2.50 -1.97
CA GLU A 109 15.22 1.11 -1.51
C GLU A 109 15.40 0.13 -2.69
N ILE A 110 14.85 0.44 -3.87
CA ILE A 110 15.10 -0.32 -5.11
C ILE A 110 16.53 -0.05 -5.58
N GLU A 111 16.95 1.22 -5.62
CA GLU A 111 18.31 1.63 -6.00
C GLU A 111 19.36 0.98 -5.08
N ARG A 112 19.11 0.99 -3.77
CA ARG A 112 19.92 0.27 -2.78
C ARG A 112 19.99 -1.23 -3.07
N GLY A 113 18.86 -1.87 -3.40
CA GLY A 113 18.82 -3.28 -3.78
C GLY A 113 19.67 -3.59 -5.02
N VAL A 114 19.57 -2.74 -6.05
CA VAL A 114 20.37 -2.84 -7.28
C VAL A 114 21.86 -2.77 -6.96
N ASP A 115 22.28 -1.79 -6.16
CA ASP A 115 23.68 -1.59 -5.84
C ASP A 115 24.26 -2.74 -5.00
N ALA A 116 23.52 -3.21 -3.98
CA ALA A 116 23.90 -4.37 -3.18
C ALA A 116 24.02 -5.64 -4.04
N GLN A 117 23.08 -5.86 -4.96
CA GLN A 117 23.10 -7.03 -5.84
C GLN A 117 24.26 -6.96 -6.84
N LYS A 118 24.53 -5.79 -7.45
CA LYS A 118 25.69 -5.62 -8.34
C LYS A 118 27.00 -6.01 -7.68
N ALA A 119 27.16 -5.70 -6.39
CA ALA A 119 28.34 -6.08 -5.63
C ALA A 119 28.48 -7.61 -5.45
N ARG A 120 27.38 -8.35 -5.49
CA ARG A 120 27.31 -9.83 -5.36
C ARG A 120 27.33 -10.56 -6.70
N GLY A 121 27.12 -9.84 -7.81
CA GLY A 121 26.95 -10.40 -9.15
C GLY A 121 25.47 -10.60 -9.52
N ASN A 122 25.20 -10.98 -10.77
CA ASN A 122 23.81 -11.17 -11.21
C ASN A 122 23.11 -12.30 -10.45
N ILE A 123 21.81 -12.13 -10.24
CA ILE A 123 20.91 -13.14 -9.69
C ILE A 123 20.93 -14.36 -10.64
N THR A 124 20.89 -15.55 -10.06
CA THR A 124 20.90 -16.82 -10.80
C THR A 124 19.61 -17.63 -10.55
N PRO A 125 19.22 -18.53 -11.46
CA PRO A 125 18.03 -19.37 -11.28
C PRO A 125 18.04 -20.22 -10.00
N LYS A 126 19.23 -20.61 -9.51
CA LYS A 126 19.38 -21.38 -8.26
C LYS A 126 18.97 -20.55 -7.04
N GLN A 127 19.30 -19.25 -7.03
CA GLN A 127 19.02 -18.35 -5.91
C GLN A 127 17.52 -18.04 -5.75
N LEU A 128 16.74 -18.24 -6.82
CA LEU A 128 15.28 -18.07 -6.83
C LEU A 128 14.52 -19.35 -6.51
N ASN A 129 15.21 -20.44 -6.15
CA ASN A 129 14.54 -21.63 -5.66
C ASN A 129 13.88 -21.33 -4.30
N ILE A 130 12.60 -21.69 -4.17
CA ILE A 130 11.84 -21.51 -2.94
C ILE A 130 11.50 -22.82 -2.23
N SER A 131 11.97 -23.99 -2.72
CA SER A 131 11.66 -25.29 -2.10
C SER A 131 12.13 -25.40 -0.65
N GLU A 132 13.23 -24.75 -0.33
CA GLU A 132 13.84 -24.72 1.01
C GLU A 132 13.44 -23.45 1.78
N ARG A 133 12.74 -22.51 1.12
CA ARG A 133 12.18 -21.36 1.81
C ARG A 133 10.88 -21.85 2.45
N GLY A 134 10.68 -21.54 3.73
CA GLY A 134 9.47 -21.93 4.45
C GLY A 134 8.17 -21.42 3.79
N ARG A 135 7.04 -21.66 4.46
CA ARG A 135 5.71 -21.23 3.97
C ARG A 135 5.65 -19.76 3.55
N GLY A 136 4.73 -19.45 2.64
CA GLY A 136 4.42 -18.06 2.30
C GLY A 136 5.24 -17.48 1.13
N ALA A 137 6.04 -18.30 0.44
CA ALA A 137 6.84 -17.87 -0.70
C ALA A 137 6.21 -18.25 -2.06
N LEU A 138 6.48 -17.43 -3.08
CA LEU A 138 6.09 -17.66 -4.46
C LEU A 138 7.23 -17.27 -5.41
N ARG A 139 7.44 -18.08 -6.44
CA ARG A 139 8.35 -17.81 -7.57
C ARG A 139 7.53 -17.51 -8.81
N GLY A 140 7.74 -16.33 -9.38
CA GLY A 140 7.03 -15.83 -10.55
C GLY A 140 7.97 -15.55 -11.72
N MET A 141 7.37 -15.40 -12.89
CA MET A 141 8.07 -15.04 -14.11
C MET A 141 7.20 -14.11 -14.96
N ILE A 142 7.82 -13.09 -15.54
CA ILE A 142 7.21 -12.24 -16.56
C ILE A 142 7.95 -12.51 -17.87
N VAL A 143 7.21 -12.89 -18.90
CA VAL A 143 7.71 -13.03 -20.28
C VAL A 143 6.66 -12.46 -21.22
N ASP A 144 7.08 -11.61 -22.15
CA ASP A 144 6.22 -11.02 -23.19
C ASP A 144 4.96 -10.37 -22.61
N GLN A 145 5.13 -9.63 -21.51
CA GLN A 145 4.06 -8.94 -20.78
C GLN A 145 3.00 -9.87 -20.15
N GLN A 146 3.30 -11.15 -20.00
CA GLN A 146 2.45 -12.14 -19.34
C GLN A 146 3.07 -12.61 -18.01
N LEU A 147 2.25 -12.86 -16.99
CA LEU A 147 2.69 -13.29 -15.67
C LEU A 147 2.43 -14.80 -15.49
N TYR A 148 3.46 -15.52 -15.04
CA TYR A 148 3.44 -16.96 -14.80
C TYR A 148 3.90 -17.28 -13.38
N ILE A 149 3.28 -18.28 -12.76
CA ILE A 149 3.65 -18.79 -11.44
C ILE A 149 4.43 -20.10 -11.64
N LEU A 150 5.69 -20.11 -11.21
CA LEU A 150 6.61 -21.24 -11.39
C LEU A 150 6.60 -22.21 -10.21
N GLN A 151 6.49 -21.68 -8.99
CA GLN A 151 6.56 -22.44 -7.74
C GLN A 151 5.82 -21.67 -6.65
N GLU A 152 5.19 -22.37 -5.70
CA GLU A 152 4.44 -21.76 -4.61
C GLU A 152 4.53 -22.61 -3.34
N THR A 153 4.42 -21.97 -2.17
CA THR A 153 4.31 -22.58 -0.83
C THR A 153 3.20 -21.91 0.00
N ILE A 154 2.21 -21.34 -0.67
CA ILE A 154 1.15 -20.48 -0.12
C ILE A 154 -0.20 -21.19 -0.03
N LEU A 155 -0.48 -22.16 -0.90
CA LEU A 155 -1.81 -22.78 -1.04
C LEU A 155 -2.24 -23.63 0.17
N GLU A 156 -1.33 -23.91 1.09
CA GLU A 156 -1.64 -24.63 2.34
C GLU A 156 -2.35 -23.75 3.39
N ASN A 157 -2.37 -22.42 3.20
CA ASN A 157 -2.98 -21.48 4.14
C ASN A 157 -3.71 -20.33 3.45
N GLU A 158 -5.00 -20.18 3.74
CA GLU A 158 -5.85 -19.10 3.21
C GLU A 158 -5.29 -17.69 3.48
N TYR A 159 -4.63 -17.50 4.63
CA TYR A 159 -3.99 -16.23 4.99
C TYR A 159 -2.88 -15.86 4.00
N ASP A 160 -1.92 -16.77 3.79
CA ASP A 160 -0.79 -16.54 2.89
C ASP A 160 -1.26 -16.49 1.43
N THR A 161 -2.22 -17.35 1.07
CA THR A 161 -2.86 -17.34 -0.26
C THR A 161 -3.48 -15.99 -0.56
N SER A 162 -4.27 -15.43 0.36
CA SER A 162 -4.95 -14.13 0.15
C SER A 162 -3.94 -12.99 -0.06
N ARG A 163 -2.85 -12.97 0.72
CA ARG A 163 -1.77 -11.97 0.60
C ARG A 163 -1.04 -12.10 -0.72
N ALA A 164 -0.67 -13.31 -1.13
CA ALA A 164 0.06 -13.54 -2.36
C ALA A 164 -0.77 -13.25 -3.60
N VAL A 165 -2.06 -13.63 -3.61
CA VAL A 165 -2.99 -13.29 -4.69
C VAL A 165 -3.16 -11.77 -4.80
N ALA A 166 -3.24 -11.04 -3.68
CA ALA A 166 -3.26 -9.58 -3.67
C ALA A 166 -1.98 -8.95 -4.26
N VAL A 167 -0.80 -9.49 -3.93
CA VAL A 167 0.49 -9.09 -4.53
C VAL A 167 0.51 -9.35 -6.04
N LEU A 168 0.11 -10.54 -6.48
CA LEU A 168 0.05 -10.89 -7.91
C LEU A 168 -0.90 -9.97 -8.68
N HIS A 169 -2.05 -9.62 -8.10
CA HIS A 169 -2.96 -8.64 -8.70
C HIS A 169 -2.34 -7.23 -8.77
N ALA A 170 -1.56 -6.81 -7.78
CA ALA A 170 -0.85 -5.53 -7.82
C ALA A 170 0.21 -5.51 -8.94
N ILE A 171 1.00 -6.58 -9.07
CA ILE A 171 1.95 -6.77 -10.17
C ILE A 171 1.21 -6.74 -11.52
N HIS A 172 0.16 -7.55 -11.67
CA HIS A 172 -0.62 -7.61 -12.90
C HIS A 172 -1.23 -6.25 -13.27
N ARG A 173 -1.78 -5.50 -12.30
CA ARG A 173 -2.27 -4.12 -12.55
C ARG A 173 -1.16 -3.22 -13.03
N ALA A 174 0.02 -3.25 -12.39
CA ALA A 174 1.16 -2.45 -12.82
C ALA A 174 1.60 -2.78 -14.26
N MET A 175 1.54 -4.06 -14.66
CA MET A 175 1.85 -4.54 -16.00
C MET A 175 0.86 -4.06 -17.06
N VAL A 176 -0.42 -4.40 -16.91
CA VAL A 176 -1.43 -4.15 -17.96
C VAL A 176 -1.77 -2.67 -18.14
N THR A 177 -1.48 -1.84 -17.13
CA THR A 177 -1.68 -0.39 -17.20
C THR A 177 -0.40 0.38 -17.58
N SER A 178 0.71 -0.33 -17.77
CA SER A 178 1.98 0.30 -18.14
C SER A 178 1.89 0.87 -19.57
N PRO A 179 2.21 2.17 -19.78
CA PRO A 179 2.29 2.73 -21.13
C PRO A 179 3.55 2.29 -21.88
N GLU A 180 4.45 1.55 -21.22
CA GLU A 180 5.74 1.10 -21.72
C GLU A 180 5.93 -0.39 -21.47
N PRO A 181 6.62 -1.13 -22.34
CA PRO A 181 6.94 -2.53 -22.09
C PRO A 181 7.78 -2.68 -20.82
N LEU A 182 7.51 -3.75 -20.07
CA LEU A 182 8.27 -4.11 -18.88
C LEU A 182 9.24 -5.25 -19.22
N PRO A 183 10.36 -5.36 -18.51
CA PRO A 183 11.36 -6.38 -18.83
C PRO A 183 10.86 -7.78 -18.50
N ASN A 184 11.34 -8.76 -19.24
CA ASN A 184 11.22 -10.16 -18.87
C ASN A 184 12.07 -10.41 -17.63
N ILE A 185 11.49 -11.04 -16.61
CA ILE A 185 12.20 -11.35 -15.36
C ILE A 185 11.71 -12.65 -14.76
N GLU A 186 12.56 -13.27 -13.96
CA GLU A 186 12.15 -14.26 -12.96
C GLU A 186 12.42 -13.71 -11.57
N PHE A 187 11.51 -13.94 -10.63
CA PHE A 187 11.59 -13.38 -9.28
C PHE A 187 11.01 -14.33 -8.25
N ALA A 188 11.36 -14.09 -6.99
CA ALA A 188 10.75 -14.76 -5.84
C ALA A 188 10.36 -13.71 -4.80
N PHE A 189 9.21 -13.89 -4.17
CA PHE A 189 8.74 -13.06 -3.06
C PHE A 189 8.20 -13.90 -1.93
N THR A 190 8.15 -13.32 -0.73
CA THR A 190 7.46 -13.91 0.42
C THR A 190 6.45 -12.93 1.01
N VAL A 191 5.31 -13.48 1.45
CA VAL A 191 4.25 -12.73 2.16
C VAL A 191 4.28 -12.96 3.66
N ALA A 192 5.32 -13.63 4.17
CA ALA A 192 5.57 -13.74 5.60
C ALA A 192 5.90 -12.36 6.20
N ASP A 193 5.48 -12.14 7.46
CA ASP A 193 5.76 -10.89 8.16
C ASP A 193 7.28 -10.68 8.36
N VAL A 194 8.02 -11.75 8.58
CA VAL A 194 9.50 -11.78 8.62
C VAL A 194 9.96 -12.74 7.55
N VAL A 195 10.98 -12.36 6.76
CA VAL A 195 11.54 -13.23 5.73
C VAL A 195 12.21 -14.44 6.40
N PRO A 196 11.75 -15.68 6.12
CA PRO A 196 12.35 -16.88 6.71
C PRO A 196 13.73 -17.16 6.13
N ASP A 197 14.64 -17.62 6.99
CA ASP A 197 16.00 -18.08 6.70
C ASP A 197 16.87 -17.16 5.81
N PRO A 198 17.28 -15.98 6.33
CA PRO A 198 18.35 -15.20 5.69
C PRO A 198 19.71 -15.93 5.77
N GLU A 199 19.96 -16.67 6.85
CA GLU A 199 21.31 -17.08 7.25
C GLU A 199 21.96 -18.19 6.41
N GLU A 200 21.20 -19.09 5.78
CA GLU A 200 21.83 -20.23 5.10
C GLU A 200 22.37 -19.91 3.70
N ASN A 201 22.01 -18.77 3.07
CA ASN A 201 22.51 -18.44 1.73
C ASN A 201 22.44 -16.95 1.29
N ASN A 202 21.86 -16.01 2.08
CA ASN A 202 21.69 -14.59 1.70
C ASN A 202 21.16 -14.37 0.26
N TYR A 203 20.24 -15.23 -0.19
CA TYR A 203 19.72 -15.17 -1.55
C TYR A 203 18.63 -14.10 -1.70
N PRO A 204 18.68 -13.31 -2.79
CA PRO A 204 17.77 -12.19 -2.99
C PRO A 204 16.32 -12.65 -3.07
N ILE A 205 15.45 -11.93 -2.37
CA ILE A 205 14.00 -12.18 -2.33
C ILE A 205 13.27 -10.86 -2.11
N TRP A 206 12.04 -10.76 -2.63
CA TRP A 206 11.18 -9.63 -2.32
C TRP A 206 10.42 -9.86 -1.01
N GLY A 207 10.50 -8.90 -0.10
CA GLY A 207 9.84 -8.93 1.21
C GLY A 207 8.97 -7.69 1.45
N LEU A 208 8.00 -7.83 2.35
CA LEU A 208 7.11 -6.75 2.76
C LEU A 208 7.84 -5.67 3.60
N THR A 209 8.87 -6.10 4.32
CA THR A 209 9.72 -5.26 5.14
C THR A 209 11.12 -5.88 5.26
N ARG A 210 12.05 -5.10 5.81
CA ARG A 210 13.42 -5.54 6.14
C ARG A 210 13.97 -4.72 7.29
N LYS A 211 15.05 -5.18 7.92
CA LYS A 211 15.93 -4.35 8.76
C LYS A 211 17.04 -3.74 7.93
N ALA A 212 17.79 -2.79 8.51
CA ALA A 212 18.85 -2.07 7.80
C ALA A 212 19.98 -3.00 7.32
N GLU A 213 20.28 -4.03 8.09
CA GLU A 213 21.28 -5.07 7.87
C GLU A 213 20.90 -6.12 6.81
N ASP A 214 19.60 -6.28 6.52
CA ASP A 214 19.09 -7.28 5.57
C ASP A 214 19.25 -6.79 4.12
N GLU A 215 20.47 -6.87 3.60
CA GLU A 215 20.82 -6.35 2.27
C GLU A 215 20.26 -7.18 1.11
N GLU A 216 19.97 -8.47 1.30
CA GLU A 216 19.38 -9.37 0.30
C GLU A 216 17.88 -9.17 0.09
N ILE A 217 17.20 -8.50 1.03
CA ILE A 217 15.74 -8.31 0.96
C ILE A 217 15.44 -7.05 0.12
N TRP A 218 14.75 -7.25 -0.99
CA TRP A 218 14.20 -6.17 -1.81
C TRP A 218 12.79 -5.83 -1.32
N LEU A 219 12.53 -4.57 -1.05
CA LEU A 219 11.21 -4.17 -0.56
C LEU A 219 10.20 -4.16 -1.70
N MET A 220 9.11 -4.90 -1.54
CA MET A 220 7.94 -4.84 -2.42
C MET A 220 6.78 -4.06 -1.79
N GLY A 221 5.78 -3.76 -2.60
CA GLY A 221 4.54 -3.16 -2.09
C GLY A 221 3.75 -4.13 -1.21
N ASP A 222 3.24 -3.64 -0.08
CA ASP A 222 2.38 -4.39 0.82
C ASP A 222 1.08 -4.86 0.13
N PHE A 223 0.65 -6.09 0.41
CA PHE A 223 -0.57 -6.70 -0.16
C PHE A 223 -1.84 -5.86 0.11
N GLY A 224 -1.88 -5.12 1.23
CA GLY A 224 -2.99 -4.26 1.61
C GLY A 224 -3.14 -2.98 0.78
N TYR A 225 -2.19 -2.66 -0.12
CA TYR A 225 -2.41 -1.66 -1.18
C TYR A 225 -3.35 -2.17 -2.28
N TRP A 226 -3.52 -3.49 -2.42
CA TRP A 226 -4.58 -4.08 -3.22
C TRP A 226 -5.84 -4.23 -2.37
N SER A 227 -5.79 -5.17 -1.42
CA SER A 227 -6.89 -5.47 -0.51
C SER A 227 -6.43 -6.32 0.66
N TRP A 228 -7.06 -6.14 1.81
CA TRP A 228 -6.98 -7.07 2.93
C TRP A 228 -8.40 -7.46 3.34
N PRO A 229 -8.82 -8.73 3.18
CA PRO A 229 -10.20 -9.17 3.44
C PRO A 229 -10.52 -9.27 4.95
N LEU A 230 -10.49 -8.14 5.66
CA LEU A 230 -10.95 -8.00 7.04
C LEU A 230 -12.11 -7.01 7.08
N ASP A 231 -13.11 -7.21 7.93
CA ASP A 231 -14.29 -6.32 7.99
C ASP A 231 -13.95 -4.84 8.30
N LEU A 232 -12.90 -4.62 9.10
CA LEU A 232 -12.40 -3.28 9.45
C LEU A 232 -11.45 -2.69 8.42
N VAL A 233 -11.02 -3.51 7.45
CA VAL A 233 -10.14 -3.14 6.33
C VAL A 233 -10.89 -3.51 5.04
N GLY A 234 -10.23 -3.52 3.90
CA GLY A 234 -10.86 -3.82 2.63
C GLY A 234 -9.92 -3.46 1.50
N SER A 235 -10.49 -3.12 0.35
CA SER A 235 -9.67 -2.59 -0.74
C SER A 235 -9.08 -1.23 -0.35
N TYR A 236 -7.85 -0.96 -0.79
CA TYR A 236 -7.16 0.27 -0.42
C TYR A 236 -7.93 1.52 -0.87
N ASP A 237 -8.50 1.48 -2.08
CA ASP A 237 -9.30 2.58 -2.63
C ASP A 237 -10.59 2.82 -1.83
N GLU A 238 -11.24 1.76 -1.37
CA GLU A 238 -12.42 1.87 -0.51
C GLU A 238 -12.07 2.53 0.82
N VAL A 239 -10.96 2.10 1.46
CA VAL A 239 -10.50 2.69 2.71
C VAL A 239 -10.19 4.18 2.52
N ARG A 240 -9.47 4.55 1.44
CA ARG A 240 -9.18 5.96 1.13
C ARG A 240 -10.44 6.80 0.93
N ARG A 241 -11.48 6.27 0.26
CA ARG A 241 -12.77 6.96 0.10
C ARG A 241 -13.47 7.17 1.45
N LYS A 242 -13.59 6.12 2.26
CA LYS A 242 -14.18 6.19 3.60
C LYS A 242 -13.43 7.17 4.50
N MET A 243 -12.11 7.21 4.39
CA MET A 243 -11.26 8.17 5.12
C MET A 243 -11.51 9.61 4.67
N ALA A 244 -11.57 9.87 3.36
CA ALA A 244 -11.87 11.20 2.83
C ALA A 244 -13.28 11.69 3.25
N GLU A 245 -14.26 10.80 3.30
CA GLU A 245 -15.62 11.12 3.76
C GLU A 245 -15.69 11.37 5.27
N ALA A 246 -14.88 10.67 6.08
CA ALA A 246 -14.83 10.83 7.52
C ALA A 246 -13.93 12.00 7.98
N GLU A 247 -13.17 12.59 7.07
CA GLU A 247 -12.19 13.64 7.36
C GLU A 247 -12.88 14.93 7.82
N VAL A 248 -12.37 15.51 8.89
CA VAL A 248 -12.85 16.79 9.45
C VAL A 248 -11.69 17.78 9.54
N LYS A 249 -12.00 19.07 9.71
CA LYS A 249 -10.95 20.08 9.91
C LYS A 249 -10.10 19.71 11.12
N PHE A 250 -8.79 19.96 11.05
CA PHE A 250 -7.85 19.54 12.10
C PHE A 250 -8.24 20.05 13.49
N GLU A 251 -8.82 21.25 13.58
CA GLU A 251 -9.29 21.89 14.80
C GLU A 251 -10.54 21.23 15.40
N GLN A 252 -11.30 20.51 14.59
CA GLN A 252 -12.52 19.79 14.99
C GLN A 252 -12.25 18.35 15.43
N LYS A 253 -11.03 17.84 15.17
CA LYS A 253 -10.63 16.50 15.59
C LYS A 253 -10.50 16.42 17.12
N THR A 254 -10.75 15.23 17.65
CA THR A 254 -10.55 14.91 19.07
C THR A 254 -9.08 15.14 19.46
N LYS A 255 -8.87 15.97 20.48
CA LYS A 255 -7.55 16.37 21.00
C LYS A 255 -6.90 15.27 21.85
N LYS A 256 -6.78 14.07 21.30
CA LYS A 256 -6.16 12.91 21.95
C LYS A 256 -5.29 12.12 20.98
N ALA A 257 -4.33 11.39 21.54
CA ALA A 257 -3.58 10.35 20.84
C ALA A 257 -4.32 9.02 20.89
N VAL A 258 -4.66 8.49 19.72
CA VAL A 258 -5.45 7.26 19.59
C VAL A 258 -4.60 6.08 19.13
N TRP A 259 -4.88 4.90 19.69
CA TRP A 259 -4.37 3.62 19.21
C TRP A 259 -5.32 2.47 19.53
N ARG A 260 -5.45 1.54 18.58
CA ARG A 260 -6.14 0.25 18.75
C ARG A 260 -5.30 -0.87 18.15
N GLY A 261 -4.91 -1.85 18.93
CA GLY A 261 -4.09 -2.96 18.43
C GLY A 261 -3.93 -4.14 19.39
N ALA A 262 -3.51 -5.27 18.82
CA ALA A 262 -3.19 -6.47 19.59
C ALA A 262 -1.83 -6.27 20.27
N VAL A 263 -1.80 -6.40 21.59
CA VAL A 263 -0.59 -6.15 22.39
C VAL A 263 0.43 -7.28 22.24
N ALA A 264 -0.03 -8.53 22.19
CA ALA A 264 0.82 -9.73 22.15
C ALA A 264 1.75 -9.84 20.92
N THR A 265 1.63 -8.95 19.94
CA THR A 265 2.47 -8.99 18.74
C THR A 265 3.85 -8.37 18.93
N ASN A 266 4.03 -7.48 19.91
CA ASN A 266 5.29 -6.77 20.14
C ASN A 266 5.38 -6.16 21.55
N GLY A 267 6.50 -6.33 22.25
CA GLY A 267 6.74 -5.76 23.58
C GLY A 267 6.59 -4.23 23.66
N HIS A 268 6.92 -3.48 22.60
CA HIS A 268 6.71 -2.03 22.55
C HIS A 268 5.24 -1.63 22.75
N ARG A 269 4.29 -2.50 22.36
CA ARG A 269 2.86 -2.24 22.54
C ARG A 269 2.44 -2.32 24.01
N GLU A 270 3.10 -3.17 24.81
CA GLU A 270 2.88 -3.21 26.26
C GLU A 270 3.34 -1.91 26.91
N GLU A 271 4.50 -1.41 26.53
CA GLU A 271 5.00 -0.11 27.01
C GLU A 271 4.07 1.03 26.62
N LEU A 272 3.57 1.05 25.38
CA LEU A 272 2.57 2.02 24.96
C LEU A 272 1.32 2.02 25.86
N ILE A 273 0.77 0.83 26.19
CA ILE A 273 -0.36 0.72 27.12
C ILE A 273 0.00 1.27 28.50
N LYS A 274 1.20 0.96 29.02
CA LYS A 274 1.65 1.42 30.34
C LYS A 274 1.76 2.94 30.41
N VAL A 275 2.44 3.58 29.45
CA VAL A 275 2.69 5.04 29.48
C VAL A 275 1.45 5.88 29.21
N THR A 276 0.42 5.29 28.58
CA THR A 276 -0.84 5.97 28.25
C THR A 276 -1.97 5.67 29.24
N LYS A 277 -1.73 4.79 30.23
CA LYS A 277 -2.74 4.41 31.22
C LYS A 277 -3.20 5.62 32.03
N ASP A 278 -4.53 5.78 32.11
CA ASP A 278 -5.20 6.85 32.87
C ASP A 278 -4.78 8.28 32.46
N LYS A 279 -4.28 8.46 31.23
CA LYS A 279 -3.88 9.75 30.68
C LYS A 279 -5.01 10.40 29.90
N GLU A 280 -5.40 11.61 30.28
CA GLU A 280 -6.49 12.34 29.60
C GLU A 280 -6.22 12.64 28.12
N TRP A 281 -4.95 12.86 27.78
CA TRP A 281 -4.48 13.12 26.41
C TRP A 281 -4.46 11.86 25.52
N ALA A 282 -4.67 10.66 26.09
CA ALA A 282 -4.63 9.39 25.36
C ALA A 282 -6.02 8.74 25.28
N ASP A 283 -6.30 8.13 24.13
CA ASP A 283 -7.34 7.11 23.98
C ASP A 283 -6.71 5.88 23.34
N VAL A 284 -5.97 5.13 24.15
CA VAL A 284 -5.20 3.96 23.73
C VAL A 284 -5.82 2.72 24.36
N ARG A 285 -6.17 1.73 23.53
CA ARG A 285 -6.80 0.49 24.01
C ARG A 285 -6.26 -0.72 23.27
N ALA A 286 -6.00 -1.78 24.02
CA ALA A 286 -5.78 -3.11 23.47
C ALA A 286 -7.07 -3.63 22.82
N ILE A 287 -6.92 -4.37 21.73
CA ILE A 287 -7.99 -5.17 21.12
C ILE A 287 -7.58 -6.65 21.15
N VAL A 288 -8.54 -7.52 21.45
CA VAL A 288 -8.36 -8.98 21.38
C VAL A 288 -9.11 -9.52 20.16
N TRP A 289 -8.36 -10.20 19.28
CA TRP A 289 -8.93 -10.88 18.12
C TRP A 289 -9.46 -12.26 18.52
N ALA A 290 -10.67 -12.58 18.09
CA ALA A 290 -11.29 -13.90 18.13
C ALA A 290 -10.97 -14.72 16.86
N GLY A 291 -9.70 -14.74 16.42
CA GLY A 291 -9.27 -15.47 15.22
C GLY A 291 -8.46 -14.61 14.25
N ILE A 292 -8.50 -14.95 12.96
CA ILE A 292 -7.75 -14.27 11.89
C ILE A 292 -8.38 -12.92 11.53
N SER A 293 -9.71 -12.81 11.60
CA SER A 293 -10.47 -11.63 11.17
C SER A 293 -11.44 -11.07 12.21
N ASP A 294 -11.83 -11.86 13.20
CA ASP A 294 -12.96 -11.53 14.05
C ASP A 294 -12.47 -10.89 15.36
N LEU A 295 -13.25 -9.96 15.91
CA LEU A 295 -13.03 -9.42 17.25
C LEU A 295 -13.87 -10.19 18.26
N VAL A 296 -13.38 -10.32 19.49
CA VAL A 296 -14.23 -10.79 20.61
C VAL A 296 -15.37 -9.78 20.78
N SER A 297 -16.59 -10.26 21.02
CA SER A 297 -17.82 -9.43 21.04
C SER A 297 -17.74 -8.22 21.97
N GLU A 298 -17.05 -8.33 23.11
CA GLU A 298 -16.86 -7.22 24.07
C GLU A 298 -15.88 -6.13 23.56
N ASP A 299 -15.04 -6.45 22.59
CA ASP A 299 -14.06 -5.52 22.01
C ASP A 299 -14.54 -4.89 20.70
N GLN A 300 -15.64 -5.37 20.11
CA GLN A 300 -16.28 -4.71 18.96
C GLN A 300 -16.66 -3.26 19.28
N ALA A 301 -17.14 -2.99 20.50
CA ALA A 301 -17.47 -1.63 20.94
C ALA A 301 -16.23 -0.75 21.18
N LYS A 302 -15.03 -1.34 21.24
CA LYS A 302 -13.75 -0.63 21.45
C LYS A 302 -12.98 -0.46 20.14
N ALA A 303 -13.26 -1.26 19.13
CA ALA A 303 -12.58 -1.18 17.84
C ALA A 303 -12.90 0.11 17.10
N LEU A 304 -11.93 0.59 16.35
CA LEU A 304 -12.08 1.71 15.44
C LEU A 304 -11.70 1.23 14.05
N SER A 305 -12.56 1.49 13.07
CA SER A 305 -12.20 1.38 11.66
C SER A 305 -11.06 2.34 11.33
N MET A 306 -10.38 2.12 10.18
CA MET A 306 -9.29 3.00 9.77
C MET A 306 -9.74 4.45 9.56
N SER A 307 -10.95 4.68 9.05
CA SER A 307 -11.51 6.03 8.87
C SER A 307 -11.85 6.72 10.19
N GLU A 308 -12.24 5.98 11.22
CA GLU A 308 -12.53 6.57 12.53
C GLU A 308 -11.29 7.11 13.24
N HIS A 309 -10.10 6.57 12.95
CA HIS A 309 -8.85 7.13 13.44
C HIS A 309 -8.62 8.56 12.95
N CYS A 310 -9.14 8.93 11.78
CA CYS A 310 -9.02 10.30 11.25
C CYS A 310 -9.80 11.33 12.06
N LYS A 311 -10.68 10.91 12.99
CA LYS A 311 -11.36 11.83 13.90
C LYS A 311 -10.46 12.35 15.02
N TYR A 312 -9.23 11.83 15.16
CA TYR A 312 -8.27 12.21 16.21
C TYR A 312 -7.14 13.06 15.66
N GLN A 313 -6.66 14.02 16.46
CA GLN A 313 -5.52 14.87 16.09
C GLN A 313 -4.21 14.09 16.00
N PHE A 314 -4.03 13.07 16.84
CA PHE A 314 -2.80 12.29 16.91
C PHE A 314 -3.14 10.81 16.74
N VAL A 315 -2.47 10.15 15.81
CA VAL A 315 -2.64 8.71 15.53
C VAL A 315 -1.31 8.01 15.74
N ILE A 316 -1.28 7.04 16.66
CA ILE A 316 -0.05 6.33 17.01
C ILE A 316 0.09 5.11 16.10
N HIS A 317 1.25 4.96 15.49
CA HIS A 317 1.67 3.77 14.79
C HIS A 317 2.70 3.01 15.63
N THR A 318 2.56 1.69 15.64
CA THR A 318 3.49 0.77 16.30
C THR A 318 3.80 -0.41 15.39
N GLU A 319 5.05 -0.87 15.44
CA GLU A 319 5.47 -2.12 14.82
C GLU A 319 4.70 -3.31 15.44
N GLY A 320 4.62 -4.40 14.67
CA GLY A 320 3.98 -5.66 15.06
C GLY A 320 5.04 -6.74 15.32
N HIS A 321 4.77 -7.97 14.86
CA HIS A 321 5.82 -9.00 14.82
C HIS A 321 7.02 -8.54 13.98
N SER A 322 6.75 -7.79 12.91
CA SER A 322 7.72 -7.00 12.16
C SER A 322 7.18 -5.58 11.94
N TYR A 323 7.11 -5.11 10.69
CA TYR A 323 6.35 -3.91 10.35
C TYR A 323 4.86 -4.05 10.72
N SER A 324 4.12 -2.95 10.65
CA SER A 324 2.66 -2.99 10.74
C SER A 324 2.04 -2.33 9.53
N GLY A 325 1.30 -3.11 8.74
CA GLY A 325 0.51 -2.62 7.61
C GLY A 325 -0.51 -1.52 7.96
N ARG A 326 -0.71 -1.17 9.25
CA ARG A 326 -1.51 -0.03 9.71
C ARG A 326 -0.93 1.33 9.26
N GLY A 327 0.40 1.47 9.20
CA GLY A 327 1.08 2.76 9.01
C GLY A 327 0.57 3.55 7.81
N LYS A 328 0.53 2.90 6.64
CA LYS A 328 0.02 3.49 5.40
C LYS A 328 -1.42 4.01 5.50
N TYR A 329 -2.28 3.39 6.31
CA TYR A 329 -3.64 3.86 6.49
C TYR A 329 -3.66 5.09 7.39
N LEU A 330 -2.91 5.12 8.49
CA LEU A 330 -2.87 6.31 9.36
C LEU A 330 -2.32 7.55 8.65
N GLN A 331 -1.33 7.36 7.78
CA GLN A 331 -0.76 8.42 6.94
C GLN A 331 -1.73 8.97 5.88
N ASN A 332 -2.90 8.34 5.66
CA ASN A 332 -3.97 8.90 4.84
C ASN A 332 -4.87 9.89 5.61
N CYS A 333 -4.75 10.01 6.93
CA CYS A 333 -5.47 11.03 7.69
C CYS A 333 -4.69 12.35 7.69
N ASN A 334 -5.40 13.49 7.68
CA ASN A 334 -4.83 14.78 8.07
C ASN A 334 -4.67 14.88 9.60
N SER A 335 -3.89 13.96 10.16
CA SER A 335 -3.61 13.83 11.60
C SER A 335 -2.10 13.72 11.81
N VAL A 336 -1.63 14.11 12.99
CA VAL A 336 -0.22 13.92 13.36
C VAL A 336 0.04 12.44 13.58
N VAL A 337 0.80 11.82 12.68
CA VAL A 337 1.24 10.44 12.84
C VAL A 337 2.41 10.40 13.80
N ILE A 338 2.28 9.62 14.87
CA ILE A 338 3.34 9.39 15.86
C ILE A 338 3.89 7.99 15.64
N MET A 339 5.21 7.87 15.50
CA MET A 339 5.90 6.58 15.32
C MET A 339 7.03 6.48 16.34
N HIS A 340 7.17 5.35 17.00
CA HIS A 340 8.41 5.09 17.75
C HIS A 340 9.59 4.97 16.79
N LYS A 341 10.81 5.06 17.31
CA LYS A 341 12.02 4.74 16.54
C LYS A 341 11.88 3.32 15.96
N ARG A 342 11.83 3.24 14.64
CA ARG A 342 11.50 2.03 13.88
C ARG A 342 12.72 1.15 13.71
N MET A 343 12.51 -0.17 13.75
CA MET A 343 13.49 -1.18 13.34
C MET A 343 13.26 -1.62 11.89
N TRP A 344 12.00 -1.65 11.47
CA TRP A 344 11.55 -2.20 10.20
C TRP A 344 11.35 -1.09 9.15
N ILE A 345 11.82 -1.37 7.93
CA ILE A 345 11.81 -0.44 6.80
C ILE A 345 10.73 -0.88 5.81
N GLU A 346 9.90 0.08 5.38
CA GLU A 346 8.94 -0.06 4.28
C GLU A 346 9.33 0.88 3.13
N PRO A 347 8.87 0.64 1.88
CA PRO A 347 9.28 1.41 0.70
C PRO A 347 9.29 2.94 0.83
N HIS A 348 8.29 3.50 1.52
CA HIS A 348 8.07 4.93 1.62
C HIS A 348 8.74 5.56 2.85
N HIS A 349 9.42 4.78 3.71
CA HIS A 349 10.00 5.28 4.96
C HIS A 349 11.15 6.28 4.74
N ALA A 350 11.83 6.24 3.59
CA ALA A 350 12.84 7.23 3.22
C ALA A 350 12.29 8.67 3.08
N LEU A 351 10.97 8.82 3.01
CA LEU A 351 10.28 10.10 2.86
C LEU A 351 9.84 10.71 4.19
N LEU A 352 10.08 10.02 5.31
CA LEU A 352 9.74 10.49 6.66
C LEU A 352 10.71 11.59 7.11
N VAL A 353 10.16 12.70 7.58
CA VAL A 353 10.91 13.88 8.05
C VAL A 353 10.51 14.14 9.49
N ALA A 354 11.45 13.93 10.42
CA ALA A 354 11.18 13.94 11.86
C ALA A 354 11.20 15.35 12.48
N ASP A 355 11.81 16.33 11.83
CA ASP A 355 12.00 17.68 12.37
C ASP A 355 12.01 18.78 11.29
N GLY A 356 12.06 20.03 11.75
CA GLY A 356 12.11 21.21 10.89
C GLY A 356 10.78 21.59 10.24
N PRO A 357 10.80 22.55 9.30
CA PRO A 357 9.57 23.09 8.67
C PRO A 357 8.77 22.05 7.89
N LYS A 358 9.45 21.02 7.38
CA LYS A 358 8.87 19.93 6.59
C LYS A 358 8.55 18.67 7.39
N GLN A 359 8.65 18.75 8.72
CA GLN A 359 8.28 17.65 9.61
C GLN A 359 6.90 17.10 9.20
N ASN A 360 6.82 15.80 8.92
CA ASN A 360 5.62 15.13 8.42
C ASN A 360 5.14 13.97 9.31
N PHE A 361 5.89 13.68 10.37
CA PHE A 361 5.50 12.78 11.46
C PHE A 361 6.24 13.20 12.75
N VAL A 362 5.85 12.60 13.87
CA VAL A 362 6.53 12.76 15.16
C VAL A 362 7.19 11.44 15.52
N GLU A 363 8.52 11.44 15.60
CA GLU A 363 9.27 10.32 16.14
C GLU A 363 9.27 10.36 17.67
N VAL A 364 9.07 9.22 18.34
CA VAL A 364 9.19 9.05 19.80
C VAL A 364 10.22 7.98 20.13
N ALA A 365 10.65 7.93 21.38
CA ALA A 365 11.52 6.88 21.89
C ALA A 365 10.90 5.50 21.65
N GLU A 366 11.77 4.48 21.54
CA GLU A 366 11.39 3.09 21.28
C GLU A 366 10.45 2.51 22.37
N ASP A 367 10.60 2.97 23.61
CA ASP A 367 9.78 2.63 24.77
C ASP A 367 8.66 3.65 25.06
N PHE A 368 8.47 4.64 24.18
CA PHE A 368 7.51 5.74 24.33
C PHE A 368 7.73 6.65 25.54
N SER A 369 8.92 6.66 26.16
CA SER A 369 9.19 7.45 27.37
C SER A 369 8.97 8.96 27.19
N ASP A 370 9.11 9.48 25.98
CA ASP A 370 8.97 10.89 25.62
C ASP A 370 7.62 11.23 24.95
N LEU A 371 6.71 10.26 24.85
CA LEU A 371 5.42 10.41 24.16
C LEU A 371 4.55 11.50 24.81
N GLU A 372 4.39 11.46 26.14
CA GLU A 372 3.55 12.42 26.87
C GLU A 372 4.03 13.86 26.69
N ALA A 373 5.34 14.07 26.79
CA ALA A 373 5.94 15.39 26.60
C ALA A 373 5.65 15.93 25.19
N LYS A 374 5.85 15.11 24.14
CA LYS A 374 5.63 15.52 22.74
C LYS A 374 4.16 15.77 22.41
N VAL A 375 3.25 14.92 22.88
CA VAL A 375 1.80 15.13 22.66
C VAL A 375 1.32 16.38 23.38
N THR A 376 1.72 16.58 24.64
CA THR A 376 1.31 17.75 25.44
C THR A 376 1.86 19.06 24.85
N GLU A 377 3.10 19.05 24.36
CA GLU A 377 3.71 20.18 23.67
C GLU A 377 2.94 20.56 22.39
N LEU A 378 2.54 19.56 21.58
CA LEU A 378 1.77 19.79 20.36
C LEU A 378 0.32 20.20 20.62
N LEU A 379 -0.29 19.71 21.70
CA LEU A 379 -1.60 20.19 22.16
C LEU A 379 -1.56 21.66 22.57
N ALA A 380 -0.45 22.12 23.17
CA ALA A 380 -0.23 23.52 23.51
C ALA A 380 0.12 24.40 22.29
N HIS A 381 0.59 23.80 21.19
CA HIS A 381 0.98 24.49 19.95
C HIS A 381 0.20 23.96 18.72
N PRO A 382 -1.12 24.23 18.64
CA PRO A 382 -1.99 23.65 17.61
C PRO A 382 -1.55 23.98 16.17
N GLU A 383 -0.96 25.16 15.92
CA GLU A 383 -0.43 25.53 14.60
C GLU A 383 0.75 24.65 14.17
N ARG A 384 1.60 24.24 15.13
CA ARG A 384 2.69 23.29 14.87
C ARG A 384 2.12 21.91 14.56
N ALA A 385 1.17 21.43 15.37
CA ALA A 385 0.52 20.14 15.17
C ALA A 385 -0.19 20.06 13.81
N LYS A 386 -0.96 21.10 13.46
CA LYS A 386 -1.66 21.21 12.18
C LYS A 386 -0.70 21.19 11.00
N ARG A 387 0.41 21.92 11.06
CA ARG A 387 1.43 21.92 9.99
C ARG A 387 2.02 20.52 9.78
N ILE A 388 2.35 19.80 10.86
CA ILE A 388 2.89 18.43 10.76
C ILE A 388 1.86 17.50 10.11
N ALA A 389 0.60 17.57 10.55
CA ALA A 389 -0.49 16.78 9.98
C ALA A 389 -0.71 17.07 8.48
N GLN A 390 -0.69 18.35 8.09
CA GLN A 390 -0.81 18.77 6.70
C GLN A 390 0.37 18.29 5.85
N ASN A 391 1.61 18.48 6.31
CA ASN A 391 2.79 17.95 5.64
C ASN A 391 2.71 16.42 5.46
N GLY A 392 2.23 15.71 6.49
CA GLY A 392 1.99 14.27 6.43
C GLY A 392 0.98 13.89 5.35
N ALA A 393 -0.16 14.55 5.31
CA ALA A 393 -1.19 14.30 4.30
C ALA A 393 -0.72 14.65 2.88
N ASP A 394 -0.08 15.80 2.68
CA ASP A 394 0.40 16.26 1.37
C ASP A 394 1.46 15.32 0.79
N ILE A 395 2.37 14.82 1.64
CA ILE A 395 3.38 13.84 1.24
C ILE A 395 2.74 12.47 1.04
N PHE A 396 2.06 11.91 2.02
CA PHE A 396 1.64 10.52 1.98
C PHE A 396 0.30 10.33 1.28
N ARG A 397 -0.80 10.87 1.83
CA ARG A 397 -2.17 10.72 1.28
C ARG A 397 -2.28 11.16 -0.18
N ASP A 398 -1.71 12.31 -0.49
CA ASP A 398 -1.94 13.02 -1.75
C ASP A 398 -0.89 12.74 -2.82
N ARG A 399 0.23 12.07 -2.45
CA ARG A 399 1.33 11.80 -3.38
C ARG A 399 1.88 10.38 -3.26
N TYR A 400 2.63 10.06 -2.22
CA TYR A 400 3.45 8.84 -2.16
C TYR A 400 2.70 7.56 -1.79
N LEU A 401 1.50 7.66 -1.22
CA LEU A 401 0.63 6.50 -0.96
C LEU A 401 -0.56 6.44 -1.93
N THR A 402 -0.46 7.11 -3.07
CA THR A 402 -1.52 7.11 -4.08
C THR A 402 -1.46 5.84 -4.95
N PRO A 403 -2.59 5.41 -5.56
CA PRO A 403 -2.59 4.30 -6.50
C PRO A 403 -1.60 4.45 -7.67
N ALA A 404 -1.37 5.69 -8.12
CA ALA A 404 -0.33 6.02 -9.10
C ALA A 404 1.08 5.69 -8.60
N SER A 405 1.40 6.11 -7.36
CA SER A 405 2.67 5.77 -6.71
C SER A 405 2.88 4.25 -6.62
N GLN A 406 1.84 3.49 -6.28
CA GLN A 406 1.94 2.03 -6.16
C GLN A 406 2.32 1.35 -7.48
N VAL A 407 1.67 1.69 -8.60
CA VAL A 407 2.04 1.10 -9.90
C VAL A 407 3.40 1.58 -10.38
N CYS A 408 3.79 2.83 -10.10
CA CYS A 408 5.13 3.32 -10.40
C CYS A 408 6.21 2.55 -9.62
N TYR A 409 6.00 2.31 -8.33
CA TYR A 409 6.93 1.53 -7.50
C TYR A 409 7.10 0.10 -8.03
N TRP A 410 5.98 -0.58 -8.35
CA TRP A 410 6.06 -1.91 -8.94
C TRP A 410 6.85 -1.92 -10.25
N ARG A 411 6.59 -1.00 -11.17
CA ARG A 411 7.31 -0.92 -12.45
C ARG A 411 8.80 -0.67 -12.26
N GLU A 412 9.17 0.23 -11.36
CA GLU A 412 10.58 0.48 -11.05
C GLU A 412 11.24 -0.71 -10.33
N LEU A 413 10.53 -1.44 -9.47
CA LEU A 413 11.04 -2.68 -8.89
C LEU A 413 11.34 -3.72 -9.96
N LEU A 414 10.43 -3.92 -10.92
CA LEU A 414 10.62 -4.86 -12.04
C LEU A 414 11.84 -4.48 -12.89
N ARG A 415 12.02 -3.18 -13.19
CA ARG A 415 13.17 -2.68 -13.96
C ARG A 415 14.48 -2.77 -13.20
N GLY A 416 14.48 -2.38 -11.93
CA GLY A 416 15.64 -2.48 -11.05
C GLY A 416 16.11 -3.92 -10.93
N TRP A 417 15.17 -4.84 -10.67
CA TRP A 417 15.45 -6.27 -10.59
C TRP A 417 16.02 -6.84 -11.91
N ALA A 418 15.41 -6.51 -13.05
CA ALA A 418 15.90 -6.95 -14.36
C ALA A 418 17.35 -6.53 -14.63
N SER A 419 17.75 -5.35 -14.17
CA SER A 419 19.10 -4.81 -14.40
C SER A 419 20.23 -5.61 -13.74
N VAL A 420 19.90 -6.50 -12.81
CA VAL A 420 20.84 -7.34 -12.04
C VAL A 420 20.44 -8.81 -12.04
N SER A 421 19.54 -9.23 -12.93
CA SER A 421 19.05 -10.61 -13.02
C SER A 421 19.38 -11.24 -14.37
N PHE A 422 19.02 -12.51 -14.52
CA PHE A 422 19.11 -13.25 -15.78
C PHE A 422 17.83 -13.10 -16.61
N GLU A 423 17.94 -13.29 -17.93
CA GLU A 423 16.80 -13.34 -18.83
C GLU A 423 16.10 -14.72 -18.71
N PRO A 424 14.82 -14.78 -18.35
CA PRO A 424 14.10 -16.05 -18.21
C PRO A 424 13.82 -16.71 -19.56
N GLN A 425 13.62 -18.02 -19.53
CA GLN A 425 13.11 -18.79 -20.66
C GLN A 425 11.68 -19.24 -20.35
N LEU A 426 10.73 -19.09 -21.29
CA LEU A 426 9.35 -19.55 -21.07
C LEU A 426 9.20 -21.08 -21.20
N TRP A 427 10.07 -21.73 -21.97
CA TRP A 427 9.94 -23.14 -22.31
C TRP A 427 11.07 -23.96 -21.71
N ASN A 428 10.76 -25.09 -21.09
CA ASN A 428 11.74 -26.16 -20.89
C ASN A 428 11.90 -26.88 -22.23
N VAL A 429 13.14 -27.04 -22.68
CA VAL A 429 13.49 -27.80 -23.88
C VAL A 429 14.16 -29.09 -23.44
N ASP A 430 13.58 -30.25 -23.80
CA ASP A 430 14.18 -31.55 -23.52
C ASP A 430 15.56 -31.68 -24.19
N LYS A 431 16.41 -32.60 -23.70
CA LYS A 431 17.81 -32.79 -24.16
C LYS A 431 17.95 -33.00 -25.68
N ASP A 432 16.91 -33.49 -26.34
CA ASP A 432 16.87 -33.77 -27.78
C ASP A 432 16.19 -32.65 -28.60
N GLY A 433 15.76 -31.55 -27.97
CA GLY A 433 15.05 -30.44 -28.63
C GLY A 433 13.62 -30.74 -29.09
N ALA A 434 13.13 -31.97 -28.85
CA ALA A 434 11.90 -32.48 -29.46
C ALA A 434 10.60 -32.16 -28.70
N ARG A 435 10.67 -31.80 -27.41
CA ARG A 435 9.51 -31.45 -26.59
C ARG A 435 9.76 -30.15 -25.85
N THR A 436 8.79 -29.26 -25.93
CA THR A 436 8.76 -27.99 -25.20
C THR A 436 7.59 -28.01 -24.22
N THR A 437 7.88 -27.82 -22.93
CA THR A 437 6.83 -27.62 -21.91
C THR A 437 6.90 -26.21 -21.37
N MET A 438 5.75 -25.53 -21.25
CA MET A 438 5.70 -24.18 -20.70
C MET A 438 6.11 -24.21 -19.22
N ARG A 439 6.96 -23.27 -18.81
CA ARG A 439 7.36 -23.08 -17.43
C ARG A 439 6.30 -22.28 -16.70
N GLY A 440 5.62 -22.94 -15.77
CA GLY A 440 4.66 -22.33 -14.86
C GLY A 440 3.22 -22.29 -15.36
N VAL A 441 2.35 -21.82 -14.47
CA VAL A 441 0.92 -21.65 -14.70
C VAL A 441 0.63 -20.18 -14.99
N PRO A 442 -0.12 -19.83 -16.06
CA PRO A 442 -0.53 -18.45 -16.31
C PRO A 442 -1.31 -17.87 -15.12
N PHE A 443 -1.07 -16.59 -14.81
CA PHE A 443 -1.69 -15.87 -13.70
C PHE A 443 -3.20 -16.04 -13.61
N GLU A 444 -3.92 -15.92 -14.73
CA GLU A 444 -5.37 -16.05 -14.80
C GLU A 444 -5.82 -17.44 -14.35
N THR A 445 -5.08 -18.48 -14.74
CA THR A 445 -5.37 -19.86 -14.33
C THR A 445 -5.04 -20.07 -12.87
N PHE A 446 -3.88 -19.56 -12.41
CA PHE A 446 -3.44 -19.68 -11.03
C PHE A 446 -4.41 -19.04 -10.04
N VAL A 447 -4.90 -17.83 -10.33
CA VAL A 447 -5.85 -17.14 -9.45
C VAL A 447 -7.16 -17.93 -9.36
N LEU A 448 -7.69 -18.46 -10.46
CA LEU A 448 -8.88 -19.31 -10.41
C LEU A 448 -8.63 -20.59 -9.60
N GLN A 449 -7.49 -21.24 -9.78
CA GLN A 449 -7.10 -22.43 -9.01
C GLN A 449 -7.02 -22.12 -7.51
N SER A 450 -6.44 -20.98 -7.12
CA SER A 450 -6.29 -20.56 -5.72
C SER A 450 -7.62 -20.43 -4.97
N ILE A 451 -8.73 -20.17 -5.68
CA ILE A 451 -10.09 -20.11 -5.13
C ILE A 451 -10.76 -21.49 -5.13
N MET A 452 -10.37 -22.36 -6.08
CA MET A 452 -10.89 -23.72 -6.22
C MET A 452 -10.26 -24.72 -5.25
N VAL A 453 -9.10 -24.41 -4.66
CA VAL A 453 -8.57 -25.16 -3.52
C VAL A 453 -9.63 -25.07 -2.42
N GLN A 454 -10.40 -26.15 -2.29
CA GLN A 454 -11.37 -26.32 -1.21
C GLN A 454 -10.68 -25.95 0.11
N PRO A 455 -11.38 -25.29 1.05
CA PRO A 455 -10.84 -25.19 2.40
C PRO A 455 -10.51 -26.61 2.84
N ALA A 456 -9.32 -26.82 3.43
CA ALA A 456 -9.08 -28.01 4.22
C ALA A 456 -10.33 -28.24 5.07
N PRO A 457 -10.93 -29.44 5.08
CA PRO A 457 -12.27 -29.65 5.62
C PRO A 457 -12.34 -28.99 6.99
N ALA A 458 -13.27 -28.04 7.11
CA ALA A 458 -13.44 -27.18 8.27
C ALA A 458 -13.18 -28.01 9.52
N LYS A 459 -12.08 -27.69 10.25
CA LYS A 459 -11.54 -28.41 11.40
C LYS A 459 -12.58 -29.39 11.96
N CYS A 460 -12.46 -30.67 11.60
CA CYS A 460 -13.38 -31.68 12.10
C CYS A 460 -13.43 -31.52 13.63
N LYS A 461 -14.55 -31.01 14.15
CA LYS A 461 -14.71 -30.74 15.59
C LYS A 461 -14.39 -32.04 16.31
N TRP A 462 -13.89 -31.97 17.54
CA TRP A 462 -13.47 -33.17 18.29
C TRP A 462 -14.54 -34.29 18.27
N LEU A 463 -15.83 -33.92 18.29
CA LEU A 463 -16.95 -34.85 18.12
C LEU A 463 -16.96 -35.62 16.78
N GLY A 464 -16.62 -34.98 15.66
CA GLY A 464 -16.58 -35.61 14.34
C GLY A 464 -15.46 -36.64 14.20
N ARG A 465 -14.29 -36.39 14.83
CA ARG A 465 -13.20 -37.38 14.93
C ARG A 465 -13.58 -38.58 15.80
N PHE A 466 -14.37 -38.35 16.85
CA PHE A 466 -14.81 -39.42 17.76
C PHE A 466 -15.86 -40.34 17.12
N LEU A 467 -16.65 -39.81 16.18
CA LEU A 467 -17.75 -40.54 15.54
C LEU A 467 -17.41 -41.13 14.16
N GLY A 468 -16.17 -40.94 13.66
CA GLY A 468 -15.74 -41.48 12.36
C GLY A 468 -16.56 -40.96 11.17
N GLN A 469 -17.14 -39.75 11.32
CA GLN A 469 -17.91 -39.08 10.27
C GLN A 469 -17.10 -38.01 9.53
N CYS A 470 -15.80 -37.95 9.85
CA CYS A 470 -14.68 -37.57 9.00
C CYS A 470 -13.69 -38.75 9.09
#